data_AF-A0A024VW22-F1
#
_entry.id   AF-A0A024VW22-F1
#
_cell.length_a   1.000
_cell.length_b   1.000
_cell.length_c   1.000
_cell.angle_alpha   90.00
_cell.angle_beta   90.00
_cell.angle_gamma   90.00
#
_symmetry.space_group_name_H-M   'P 1'
#
loop_
_entity.id
_entity.type
_entity.pdbx_description
1 polymer ?
#
loop_
_entity_poly.entity_id
_entity_poly.type
_entity_poly.pdbx_seq_one_letter_code
_entity_poly.pdbx_strand_id
1 'polypeptide(L)'
;FYKKFKIKYPKFHDFLSSLNEEANCKNLRSEKESEIDFNKDSTTFSGSQYCKPCPICGVECDSNKCTHRDINHPKCQKANKYTPTRGAKETDIKVLSSGEKREDITKKLKDFCDTSDSSKLTEEWKCYYEKQNNEACILKNKNKSADQPKEIQKTFYDFFYYWVAHVLKDSESWRTELSKCLKYNKKQCMNKCKRNCKCYEQWVELKKKEWEKIKEHYEKQDGLPSGGITNAYGDPSETERIKKMLEKKNTEEKDDDTTHRSTIIDELLKHELEDAKKCVLNNPKDDCPEEDSDSDDEVEEEDELPSAPNPCSGDPSGSSTTHRSMVKTVAREMHRKAHQEAKGRIGGHISKLKGDISKGKFRNGVKGSKLKTVCEITKDYSNRNTRESDGPCYGKNKERFEIGKEWSYWDETNKKKHPQAYMPQRREHMCTSNLQYLETNDGPLKGNGNDEKLVNHSFLGDVLLSANFEAKNIKD
;
A
#
# COMPACT_ATOMS: atom_id res chain seq x y z
N PHE A 1 2.69 4.00 29.70
CA PHE A 1 2.89 2.65 29.16
C PHE A 1 4.33 2.44 28.66
N TYR A 2 4.77 3.08 27.56
CA TYR A 2 6.09 2.85 26.94
C TYR A 2 7.32 3.01 27.86
N LYS A 3 7.29 3.93 28.84
CA LYS A 3 8.37 4.04 29.85
C LYS A 3 8.55 2.75 30.67
N LYS A 4 7.45 2.10 31.07
CA LYS A 4 7.49 0.81 31.79
C LYS A 4 7.88 -0.34 30.86
N PHE A 5 7.39 -0.30 29.61
CA PHE A 5 7.71 -1.30 28.58
C PHE A 5 9.23 -1.33 28.28
N LYS A 6 9.87 -0.17 28.11
CA LYS A 6 11.31 -0.05 27.88
C LYS A 6 12.18 -0.52 29.06
N ILE A 7 11.66 -0.42 30.29
CA ILE A 7 12.34 -0.97 31.47
C ILE A 7 12.26 -2.50 31.48
N LYS A 8 11.09 -3.05 31.14
CA LYS A 8 10.86 -4.50 31.12
C LYS A 8 11.56 -5.21 29.95
N TYR A 9 11.64 -4.56 28.80
CA TYR A 9 12.28 -5.06 27.58
C TYR A 9 13.31 -4.03 27.09
N PRO A 10 14.53 -4.03 27.66
CA PRO A 10 15.57 -3.07 27.29
C PRO A 10 16.01 -3.16 25.84
N LYS A 11 15.99 -4.37 25.25
CA LYS A 11 16.30 -4.63 23.84
C LYS A 11 15.09 -5.21 23.11
N PHE A 12 15.06 -5.01 21.80
CA PHE A 12 14.02 -5.56 20.92
C PHE A 12 13.92 -7.09 21.00
N HIS A 13 15.07 -7.78 21.04
CA HIS A 13 15.12 -9.24 21.19
C HIS A 13 14.55 -9.74 22.53
N ASP A 14 14.60 -8.93 23.59
CA ASP A 14 14.02 -9.31 24.88
C ASP A 14 12.48 -9.33 24.79
N PHE A 15 11.90 -8.40 24.04
CA PHE A 15 10.47 -8.38 23.75
C PHE A 15 10.05 -9.56 22.88
N LEU A 16 10.77 -9.84 21.77
CA LEU A 16 10.47 -10.98 20.90
C LEU A 16 10.54 -12.31 21.63
N SER A 17 11.53 -12.49 22.51
CA SER A 17 11.66 -13.69 23.35
C SER A 17 10.44 -13.88 24.25
N SER A 18 9.84 -12.79 24.75
CA SER A 18 8.62 -12.89 25.55
C SER A 18 7.38 -13.32 24.76
N LEU A 19 7.34 -13.06 23.45
CA LEU A 19 6.26 -13.54 22.58
C LEU A 19 6.34 -15.06 22.37
N ASN A 20 7.55 -15.63 22.34
CA ASN A 20 7.73 -17.09 22.30
C ASN A 20 7.13 -17.79 23.53
N GLU A 21 6.94 -17.05 24.63
CA GLU A 21 6.40 -17.59 25.88
C GLU A 21 4.87 -17.65 25.94
N GLU A 22 4.17 -17.11 24.95
CA GLU A 22 2.71 -17.19 24.85
C GLU A 22 2.23 -18.64 24.70
N ALA A 23 1.09 -18.97 25.31
CA ALA A 23 0.59 -20.35 25.38
C ALA A 23 0.39 -20.97 24.00
N ASN A 24 -0.08 -20.18 23.03
CA ASN A 24 -0.27 -20.61 21.65
C ASN A 24 1.05 -20.93 20.94
N CYS A 25 2.13 -20.19 21.24
CA CYS A 25 3.46 -20.42 20.66
C CYS A 25 4.17 -21.63 21.31
N LYS A 26 3.93 -21.89 22.60
CA LYS A 26 4.47 -23.05 23.34
C LYS A 26 3.87 -24.38 22.92
N ASN A 27 2.60 -24.39 22.53
CA ASN A 27 1.83 -25.62 22.26
C ASN A 27 2.08 -26.23 20.87
N LEU A 28 2.94 -25.62 20.04
CA LEU A 28 3.23 -26.07 18.67
C LEU A 28 4.38 -27.07 18.55
N ARG A 29 4.94 -27.56 19.67
CA ARG A 29 6.16 -28.39 19.70
C ARG A 29 6.04 -29.82 19.11
N SER A 30 4.96 -30.14 18.41
CA SER A 30 4.69 -31.51 17.91
C SER A 30 5.42 -31.86 16.60
N GLU A 31 5.91 -30.87 15.84
CA GLU A 31 6.67 -31.10 14.60
C GLU A 31 7.93 -30.22 14.54
N LYS A 32 9.01 -30.69 13.91
CA LYS A 32 10.28 -29.95 13.76
C LYS A 32 10.13 -28.60 13.04
N GLU A 33 9.09 -28.42 12.24
CA GLU A 33 8.80 -27.18 11.51
C GLU A 33 7.93 -26.20 12.32
N SER A 34 7.42 -26.62 13.49
CA SER A 34 6.46 -25.87 14.30
C SER A 34 7.08 -25.21 15.53
N GLU A 35 8.41 -25.28 15.69
CA GLU A 35 9.12 -24.55 16.75
C GLU A 35 9.21 -23.06 16.39
N ILE A 36 8.40 -22.23 17.06
CA ILE A 36 8.39 -20.77 16.90
C ILE A 36 9.49 -20.15 17.75
N ASP A 37 10.39 -19.43 17.10
CA ASP A 37 11.33 -18.51 17.75
C ASP A 37 11.39 -17.19 16.98
N PHE A 38 10.74 -16.15 17.50
CA PHE A 38 10.72 -14.82 16.87
C PHE A 38 12.12 -14.18 16.75
N ASN A 39 13.14 -14.66 17.48
CA ASN A 39 14.53 -14.21 17.29
C ASN A 39 15.22 -14.86 16.09
N LYS A 40 14.62 -15.90 15.48
CA LYS A 40 15.11 -16.61 14.30
C LYS A 40 14.11 -16.46 13.17
N ASP A 41 14.15 -15.30 12.53
CA ASP A 41 13.31 -14.95 11.39
C ASP A 41 13.36 -16.00 10.26
N SER A 42 14.56 -16.51 9.97
CA SER A 42 14.83 -17.45 8.87
C SER A 42 14.18 -18.81 9.04
N THR A 43 13.81 -19.20 10.26
CA THR A 43 13.14 -20.48 10.55
C THR A 43 11.66 -20.27 10.87
N THR A 44 11.32 -19.25 11.64
CA THR A 44 9.94 -19.01 12.08
C THR A 44 9.04 -18.53 10.95
N PHE A 45 9.59 -17.79 10.00
CA PHE A 45 8.86 -17.27 8.85
C PHE A 45 9.34 -17.87 7.51
N SER A 46 9.92 -19.07 7.55
CA SER A 46 10.24 -19.81 6.32
C SER A 46 8.99 -20.40 5.69
N GLY A 47 8.99 -20.53 4.35
CA GLY A 47 8.00 -21.36 3.67
C GLY A 47 8.10 -22.80 4.17
N SER A 48 6.96 -23.46 4.33
CA SER A 48 6.94 -24.86 4.78
C SER A 48 7.74 -25.76 3.84
N GLN A 49 8.43 -26.74 4.40
CA GLN A 49 9.11 -27.80 3.67
C GLN A 49 8.16 -28.61 2.79
N TYR A 50 6.87 -28.62 3.13
CA TYR A 50 5.81 -29.23 2.32
C TYR A 50 5.45 -28.39 1.08
N CYS A 51 5.73 -27.08 1.11
CA CYS A 51 5.54 -26.17 -0.02
C CYS A 51 6.77 -26.12 -0.95
N LYS A 52 7.75 -27.00 -0.76
CA LYS A 52 8.89 -27.12 -1.68
C LYS A 52 8.43 -27.75 -3.00
N PRO A 53 9.08 -27.41 -4.12
CA PRO A 53 8.85 -28.09 -5.39
C PRO A 53 9.04 -29.60 -5.23
N CYS A 54 8.19 -30.38 -5.90
CA CYS A 54 8.35 -31.83 -5.94
C CYS A 54 9.77 -32.19 -6.41
N PRO A 55 10.42 -33.21 -5.81
CA PRO A 55 11.71 -33.67 -6.29
C PRO A 55 11.63 -33.99 -7.76
N ILE A 56 12.62 -33.56 -8.54
CA ILE A 56 12.65 -33.73 -10.00
C ILE A 56 12.52 -35.20 -10.40
N CYS A 57 13.03 -36.09 -9.56
CA CYS A 57 13.01 -37.53 -9.76
C CYS A 57 11.73 -38.23 -9.22
N GLY A 58 10.82 -37.44 -8.63
CA GLY A 58 9.71 -37.90 -7.82
C GLY A 58 10.16 -38.49 -6.48
N VAL A 59 9.21 -39.13 -5.83
CA VAL A 59 9.41 -39.84 -4.56
C VAL A 59 9.12 -41.33 -4.74
N GLU A 60 9.67 -42.12 -3.83
CA GLU A 60 9.29 -43.52 -3.63
C GLU A 60 8.56 -43.60 -2.30
N CYS A 61 7.31 -44.08 -2.33
CA CYS A 61 6.47 -44.18 -1.16
C CYS A 61 6.31 -45.65 -0.77
N ASP A 62 6.56 -45.96 0.50
CA ASP A 62 6.08 -47.17 1.15
C ASP A 62 4.73 -46.88 1.84
N SER A 63 4.20 -47.85 2.59
CA SER A 63 2.91 -47.73 3.27
C SER A 63 2.85 -46.61 4.33
N ASN A 64 3.98 -46.09 4.80
CA ASN A 64 4.05 -45.11 5.88
C ASN A 64 4.84 -43.83 5.55
N LYS A 65 5.67 -43.80 4.50
CA LYS A 65 6.56 -42.68 4.19
C LYS A 65 6.92 -42.59 2.70
N CYS A 66 7.05 -41.37 2.20
CA CYS A 66 7.64 -41.05 0.91
C CYS A 66 9.07 -40.51 1.08
N THR A 67 10.03 -41.08 0.36
CA THR A 67 11.42 -40.62 0.33
C THR A 67 11.81 -40.12 -1.06
N HIS A 68 12.66 -39.09 -1.13
CA HIS A 68 13.18 -38.59 -2.40
C HIS A 68 13.89 -39.71 -3.14
N ARG A 69 13.57 -39.87 -4.43
CA ARG A 69 14.27 -40.83 -5.28
C ARG A 69 15.65 -40.27 -5.63
N ASP A 70 16.70 -41.11 -5.51
CA ASP A 70 18.07 -40.73 -5.87
C ASP A 70 18.17 -40.29 -7.33
N ILE A 71 18.98 -39.27 -7.62
CA ILE A 71 19.14 -38.72 -8.98
C ILE A 71 19.70 -39.73 -9.98
N ASN A 72 20.44 -40.74 -9.49
CA ASN A 72 21.00 -41.83 -10.28
C ASN A 72 20.07 -43.04 -10.38
N HIS A 73 18.89 -43.00 -9.77
CA HIS A 73 17.96 -44.12 -9.79
C HIS A 73 17.51 -44.43 -11.23
N PRO A 74 17.38 -45.71 -11.65
CA PRO A 74 17.03 -46.07 -13.03
C PRO A 74 15.70 -45.47 -13.51
N LYS A 75 14.70 -45.36 -12.63
CA LYS A 75 13.42 -44.67 -12.92
C LYS A 75 13.57 -43.15 -13.11
N CYS A 76 14.63 -42.55 -12.56
CA CYS A 76 15.02 -41.16 -12.81
C CYS A 76 15.59 -40.96 -14.21
N GLN A 77 16.49 -41.88 -14.58
CA GLN A 77 17.20 -41.85 -15.85
C GLN A 77 16.29 -42.20 -17.04
N LYS A 78 15.20 -42.94 -16.80
CA LYS A 78 14.19 -43.34 -17.82
C LYS A 78 13.15 -42.27 -18.16
N ALA A 79 13.09 -41.15 -17.44
CA ALA A 79 12.35 -39.99 -17.95
C ALA A 79 13.25 -39.33 -19.01
N ASN A 80 12.95 -39.57 -20.29
CA ASN A 80 13.75 -39.07 -21.42
C ASN A 80 13.87 -37.54 -21.32
N LYS A 81 15.00 -37.05 -20.78
CA LYS A 81 15.34 -35.63 -20.82
C LYS A 81 15.49 -35.23 -22.28
N TYR A 82 14.97 -34.05 -22.61
CA TYR A 82 15.10 -33.55 -23.97
C TYR A 82 16.57 -33.23 -24.20
N THR A 83 17.13 -33.84 -25.24
CA THR A 83 18.49 -33.56 -25.69
C THR A 83 18.37 -32.90 -27.05
N PRO A 84 18.71 -31.61 -27.18
CA PRO A 84 18.66 -30.92 -28.45
C PRO A 84 19.47 -31.68 -29.51
N THR A 85 18.85 -31.98 -30.65
CA THR A 85 19.55 -32.58 -31.79
C THR A 85 20.48 -31.56 -32.45
N ARG A 86 21.52 -32.04 -33.15
CA ARG A 86 22.48 -31.14 -33.83
C ARG A 86 21.75 -30.35 -34.92
N GLY A 87 21.61 -29.03 -34.71
CA GLY A 87 20.88 -28.12 -35.61
C GLY A 87 19.44 -27.82 -35.20
N ALA A 88 19.00 -28.26 -34.02
CA ALA A 88 17.71 -27.88 -33.45
C ALA A 88 17.60 -26.34 -33.33
N LYS A 89 16.47 -25.77 -33.75
CA LYS A 89 16.22 -24.33 -33.68
C LYS A 89 15.87 -23.93 -32.25
N GLU A 90 16.77 -23.22 -31.59
CA GLU A 90 16.54 -22.67 -30.26
C GLU A 90 15.87 -21.28 -30.30
N THR A 91 15.14 -20.95 -29.24
CA THR A 91 14.84 -19.56 -28.86
C THR A 91 15.57 -19.26 -27.56
N ASP A 92 16.44 -18.24 -27.59
CA ASP A 92 17.07 -17.73 -26.37
C ASP A 92 16.12 -16.76 -25.66
N ILE A 93 15.75 -17.09 -24.42
CA ILE A 93 14.88 -16.28 -23.55
C ILE A 93 15.68 -15.92 -22.29
N LYS A 94 16.09 -14.66 -22.19
CA LYS A 94 16.84 -14.13 -21.04
C LYS A 94 15.88 -13.57 -20.02
N VAL A 95 15.68 -14.26 -18.91
CA VAL A 95 14.72 -13.88 -17.86
C VAL A 95 15.44 -13.20 -16.72
N LEU A 96 15.06 -11.96 -16.40
CA LEU A 96 15.50 -11.30 -15.17
C LEU A 96 14.77 -11.91 -13.96
N SER A 97 15.50 -12.57 -13.08
CA SER A 97 14.98 -13.22 -11.88
C SER A 97 15.25 -12.37 -10.64
N SER A 98 14.21 -12.03 -9.89
CA SER A 98 14.32 -11.31 -8.61
C SER A 98 14.72 -12.21 -7.44
N GLY A 99 14.79 -13.53 -7.66
CA GLY A 99 15.13 -14.53 -6.66
C GLY A 99 14.03 -14.78 -5.61
N GLU A 100 14.30 -15.71 -4.69
CA GLU A 100 13.31 -16.16 -3.70
C GLU A 100 13.48 -15.53 -2.31
N LYS A 101 14.51 -14.70 -2.10
CA LYS A 101 14.77 -14.07 -0.79
C LYS A 101 13.63 -13.14 -0.37
N ARG A 102 13.41 -12.97 0.93
CA ARG A 102 12.42 -12.05 1.49
C ARG A 102 13.03 -10.67 1.71
N GLU A 103 13.25 -9.96 0.61
CA GLU A 103 13.84 -8.62 0.57
C GLU A 103 13.00 -7.70 -0.34
N ASP A 104 13.10 -6.38 -0.13
CA ASP A 104 12.46 -5.37 -0.98
C ASP A 104 12.93 -5.53 -2.44
N ILE A 105 12.03 -5.31 -3.40
CA ILE A 105 12.31 -5.53 -4.83
C ILE A 105 13.49 -4.66 -5.32
N THR A 106 13.62 -3.46 -4.78
CA THR A 106 14.73 -2.52 -5.07
C THR A 106 16.09 -3.03 -4.55
N LYS A 107 16.10 -3.83 -3.48
CA LYS A 107 17.32 -4.50 -2.98
C LYS A 107 17.65 -5.74 -3.81
N LYS A 108 16.64 -6.56 -4.13
CA LYS A 108 16.80 -7.75 -4.98
C LYS A 108 17.38 -7.43 -6.34
N LEU A 109 16.86 -6.35 -6.94
CA LEU A 109 17.24 -5.90 -8.27
C LEU A 109 18.28 -4.77 -8.23
N LYS A 110 19.02 -4.60 -7.12
CA LYS A 110 19.94 -3.47 -6.94
C LYS A 110 20.97 -3.35 -8.07
N ASP A 111 21.65 -4.44 -8.42
CA ASP A 111 22.67 -4.43 -9.50
C ASP A 111 22.04 -3.96 -10.84
N PHE A 112 20.82 -4.45 -11.12
CA PHE A 112 20.04 -4.07 -12.30
C PHE A 112 19.60 -2.60 -12.25
N CYS A 113 19.05 -2.13 -11.13
CA CYS A 113 18.57 -0.76 -10.97
C CYS A 113 19.71 0.28 -11.04
N ASP A 114 20.89 -0.07 -10.52
CA ASP A 114 21.97 0.89 -10.31
C ASP A 114 22.88 1.03 -11.52
N THR A 115 23.15 -0.10 -12.18
CA THR A 115 24.16 -0.17 -13.25
C THR A 115 23.59 -0.67 -14.57
N SER A 116 22.30 -1.06 -14.61
CA SER A 116 21.71 -1.81 -15.71
C SER A 116 22.40 -3.15 -15.99
N ASP A 117 23.29 -3.59 -15.09
CA ASP A 117 23.91 -4.91 -15.13
C ASP A 117 22.95 -5.94 -14.52
N SER A 118 22.45 -6.81 -15.39
CA SER A 118 21.56 -7.92 -15.04
C SER A 118 22.30 -9.26 -15.07
N SER A 119 23.60 -9.29 -15.32
CA SER A 119 24.35 -10.53 -15.61
C SER A 119 24.24 -11.60 -14.53
N LYS A 120 24.18 -11.21 -13.25
CA LYS A 120 24.02 -12.12 -12.10
C LYS A 120 22.59 -12.55 -11.83
N LEU A 121 21.61 -11.75 -12.25
CA LEU A 121 20.18 -11.96 -12.03
C LEU A 121 19.50 -12.60 -13.25
N THR A 122 20.18 -12.66 -14.38
CA THR A 122 19.63 -13.17 -15.64
C THR A 122 19.77 -14.68 -15.72
N GLU A 123 18.63 -15.34 -15.86
CA GLU A 123 18.51 -16.75 -16.23
C GLU A 123 18.45 -16.87 -17.75
N GLU A 124 19.45 -17.52 -18.34
CA GLU A 124 19.52 -17.76 -19.79
C GLU A 124 18.83 -19.08 -20.14
N TRP A 125 17.53 -19.00 -20.43
CA TRP A 125 16.72 -20.14 -20.85
C TRP A 125 16.84 -20.35 -22.36
N LYS A 126 17.08 -21.60 -22.76
CA LYS A 126 17.04 -22.01 -24.16
C LYS A 126 15.84 -22.92 -24.39
N CYS A 127 14.88 -22.45 -25.16
CA CYS A 127 13.67 -23.20 -25.45
C CYS A 127 13.72 -23.83 -26.84
N TYR A 128 13.27 -25.06 -26.94
CA TYR A 128 13.25 -25.90 -28.13
C TYR A 128 11.85 -26.46 -28.34
N TYR A 129 11.37 -26.40 -29.58
CA TYR A 129 10.15 -27.06 -30.01
C TYR A 129 10.45 -27.87 -31.27
N GLU A 130 10.25 -29.18 -31.21
CA GLU A 130 10.37 -30.07 -32.39
C GLU A 130 9.01 -30.56 -32.88
N LYS A 131 8.15 -30.97 -31.94
CA LYS A 131 6.78 -31.44 -32.19
C LYS A 131 6.02 -31.50 -30.87
N GLN A 132 4.70 -31.67 -30.94
CA GLN A 132 3.84 -31.87 -29.78
C GLN A 132 4.41 -32.96 -28.85
N ASN A 133 4.52 -32.64 -27.55
CA ASN A 133 5.13 -33.48 -26.50
C ASN A 133 6.65 -33.74 -26.63
N ASN A 134 7.36 -33.01 -27.50
CA ASN A 134 8.81 -33.03 -27.62
C ASN A 134 9.35 -31.60 -27.69
N GLU A 135 9.26 -30.91 -26.56
CA GLU A 135 9.71 -29.55 -26.36
C GLU A 135 10.34 -29.40 -24.96
N ALA A 136 11.22 -28.42 -24.82
CA ALA A 136 11.88 -28.17 -23.56
C ALA A 136 12.47 -26.76 -23.49
N CYS A 137 12.39 -26.16 -22.31
CA CYS A 137 13.18 -24.99 -21.93
C CYS A 137 14.28 -25.43 -20.96
N ILE A 138 15.53 -25.18 -21.32
CA ILE A 138 16.72 -25.62 -20.58
C ILE A 138 17.44 -24.40 -20.01
N LEU A 139 17.63 -24.38 -18.69
CA LEU A 139 18.48 -23.43 -17.99
C LEU A 139 19.80 -24.11 -17.61
N LYS A 140 20.91 -23.55 -18.09
CA LYS A 140 22.24 -23.98 -17.65
C LYS A 140 22.58 -23.31 -16.33
N ASN A 141 22.74 -24.11 -15.27
CA ASN A 141 23.03 -23.57 -13.95
C ASN A 141 24.49 -23.11 -13.87
N LYS A 142 24.71 -21.80 -13.74
CA LYS A 142 26.06 -21.21 -13.66
C LYS A 142 26.71 -21.39 -12.27
N ASN A 143 25.93 -21.66 -11.21
CA ASN A 143 26.44 -21.76 -9.83
C ASN A 143 26.17 -23.15 -9.24
N LYS A 144 27.26 -23.93 -9.07
CA LYS A 144 27.23 -25.30 -8.53
C LYS A 144 26.98 -25.31 -7.03
N SER A 145 25.92 -25.99 -6.60
CA SER A 145 25.86 -26.71 -5.31
C SER A 145 25.81 -28.21 -5.61
N ALA A 146 26.41 -29.05 -4.76
CA ALA A 146 26.51 -30.50 -4.96
C ALA A 146 25.15 -31.22 -5.11
N ASP A 147 24.08 -30.60 -4.60
CA ASP A 147 22.73 -31.17 -4.54
C ASP A 147 21.78 -30.65 -5.66
N GLN A 148 22.26 -29.81 -6.57
CA GLN A 148 21.43 -29.27 -7.66
C GLN A 148 21.78 -29.90 -9.01
N PRO A 149 20.78 -30.20 -9.88
CA PRO A 149 21.05 -30.73 -11.20
C PRO A 149 21.85 -29.74 -12.05
N LYS A 150 22.77 -30.27 -12.87
CA LYS A 150 23.63 -29.47 -13.79
C LYS A 150 22.82 -28.62 -14.78
N GLU A 151 21.62 -29.08 -15.11
CA GLU A 151 20.69 -28.43 -16.03
C GLU A 151 19.28 -28.59 -15.47
N ILE A 152 18.52 -27.49 -15.49
CA ILE A 152 17.11 -27.48 -15.15
C ILE A 152 16.34 -27.49 -16.46
N GLN A 153 15.49 -28.50 -16.66
CA GLN A 153 14.64 -28.61 -17.82
C GLN A 153 13.18 -28.47 -17.38
N LYS A 154 12.43 -27.66 -18.11
CA LYS A 154 10.98 -27.49 -18.00
C LYS A 154 10.34 -27.81 -19.34
N THR A 155 9.08 -28.26 -19.35
CA THR A 155 8.28 -28.13 -20.58
C THR A 155 8.10 -26.64 -20.89
N PHE A 156 7.74 -26.28 -22.13
CA PHE A 156 7.46 -24.87 -22.44
C PHE A 156 6.31 -24.35 -21.57
N TYR A 157 5.28 -25.16 -21.37
CA TYR A 157 4.16 -24.87 -20.46
C TYR A 157 4.65 -24.55 -19.03
N ASP A 158 5.46 -25.41 -18.41
CA ASP A 158 5.95 -25.17 -17.05
C ASP A 158 6.86 -23.93 -16.96
N PHE A 159 7.65 -23.66 -18.00
CA PHE A 159 8.45 -22.45 -18.10
C PHE A 159 7.57 -21.20 -18.21
N PHE A 160 6.51 -21.25 -19.01
CA PHE A 160 5.54 -20.16 -19.17
C PHE A 160 4.87 -19.81 -17.83
N TYR A 161 4.36 -20.81 -17.10
CA TYR A 161 3.73 -20.58 -15.78
C TYR A 161 4.73 -20.07 -14.75
N TYR A 162 5.96 -20.59 -14.78
CA TYR A 162 7.06 -20.08 -13.97
C TYR A 162 7.29 -18.57 -14.24
N TRP A 163 7.36 -18.17 -15.51
CA TRP A 163 7.57 -16.78 -15.89
C TRP A 163 6.40 -15.88 -15.47
N VAL A 164 5.15 -16.30 -15.74
CA VAL A 164 3.94 -15.55 -15.37
C VAL A 164 3.86 -15.35 -13.85
N ALA A 165 4.12 -16.39 -13.07
CA ALA A 165 4.10 -16.29 -11.61
C ALA A 165 5.13 -15.27 -11.08
N HIS A 166 6.33 -15.23 -11.68
CA HIS A 166 7.37 -14.27 -11.30
C HIS A 166 7.01 -12.84 -11.70
N VAL A 167 6.45 -12.62 -12.90
CA VAL A 167 6.01 -11.29 -13.33
C VAL A 167 4.92 -10.74 -12.41
N LEU A 168 3.91 -11.55 -12.09
CA LEU A 168 2.82 -11.11 -11.19
C LEU A 168 3.33 -10.77 -9.78
N LYS A 169 4.18 -11.62 -9.22
CA LYS A 169 4.81 -11.43 -7.90
C LYS A 169 5.68 -10.18 -7.86
N ASP A 170 6.49 -9.97 -8.88
CA ASP A 170 7.37 -8.80 -8.98
C ASP A 170 6.55 -7.52 -9.19
N SER A 171 5.50 -7.56 -10.02
CA SER A 171 4.57 -6.43 -10.20
C SER A 171 3.91 -6.01 -8.88
N GLU A 172 3.43 -6.98 -8.08
CA GLU A 172 2.89 -6.70 -6.74
C GLU A 172 3.94 -6.09 -5.80
N SER A 173 5.17 -6.63 -5.84
CA SER A 173 6.29 -6.12 -5.04
C SER A 173 6.64 -4.68 -5.42
N TRP A 174 6.66 -4.37 -6.72
CA TRP A 174 6.87 -3.01 -7.23
C TRP A 174 5.75 -2.06 -6.83
N ARG A 175 4.49 -2.49 -6.93
CA ARG A 175 3.34 -1.66 -6.49
C ARG A 175 3.41 -1.34 -5.00
N THR A 176 3.82 -2.30 -4.17
CA THR A 176 4.02 -2.09 -2.73
C THR A 176 5.13 -1.08 -2.47
N GLU A 177 6.30 -1.29 -3.07
CA GLU A 177 7.48 -0.43 -2.93
C GLU A 177 7.23 1.01 -3.43
N LEU A 178 6.58 1.14 -4.59
CA LEU A 178 6.27 2.42 -5.23
C LEU A 178 4.93 3.00 -4.82
N SER A 179 4.20 2.39 -3.90
CA SER A 179 2.86 2.82 -3.48
C SER A 179 2.85 4.31 -3.12
N LYS A 180 3.89 4.78 -2.42
CA LYS A 180 4.08 6.19 -2.08
C LYS A 180 4.55 7.06 -3.26
N CYS A 181 5.31 6.53 -4.21
CA CYS A 181 5.71 7.28 -5.41
C CYS A 181 4.57 7.42 -6.44
N LEU A 182 3.65 6.44 -6.48
CA LEU A 182 2.52 6.36 -7.42
C LEU A 182 1.26 7.12 -6.95
N LYS A 183 1.00 7.20 -5.63
CA LYS A 183 -0.19 7.87 -5.08
C LYS A 183 -0.14 9.41 -5.15
N TYR A 184 1.02 10.00 -5.43
CA TYR A 184 1.27 11.44 -5.22
C TYR A 184 1.47 12.21 -6.52
N ASN A 185 0.56 13.16 -6.80
CA ASN A 185 0.65 14.06 -7.94
C ASN A 185 1.29 15.40 -7.53
N LYS A 186 2.57 15.57 -7.90
CA LYS A 186 3.24 16.84 -8.27
C LYS A 186 3.72 17.87 -7.22
N LYS A 187 3.73 17.64 -5.90
CA LYS A 187 4.21 18.72 -4.97
C LYS A 187 5.10 18.36 -3.77
N GLN A 188 5.43 17.09 -3.55
CA GLN A 188 6.46 16.74 -2.56
C GLN A 188 7.46 15.81 -3.23
N CYS A 189 8.72 16.23 -3.25
CA CYS A 189 9.81 15.37 -3.65
C CYS A 189 9.98 14.33 -2.54
N MET A 190 10.04 13.06 -2.90
CA MET A 190 10.39 11.99 -1.97
C MET A 190 11.71 11.36 -2.36
N ASN A 191 12.61 11.23 -1.38
CA ASN A 191 13.94 10.71 -1.64
C ASN A 191 13.86 9.31 -2.26
N LYS A 192 14.66 9.08 -3.31
CA LYS A 192 14.75 7.81 -4.08
C LYS A 192 13.55 7.47 -4.98
N CYS A 193 12.45 8.22 -4.96
CA CYS A 193 11.30 7.89 -5.80
C CYS A 193 11.64 7.96 -7.29
N LYS A 194 12.40 8.97 -7.76
CA LYS A 194 12.79 9.07 -9.17
C LYS A 194 13.59 7.84 -9.61
N ARG A 195 14.62 7.47 -8.84
CA ARG A 195 15.46 6.29 -9.10
C ARG A 195 14.64 5.01 -9.11
N ASN A 196 13.78 4.80 -8.11
CA ASN A 196 12.96 3.60 -8.02
C ASN A 196 11.91 3.55 -9.14
N CYS A 197 11.24 4.66 -9.47
CA CYS A 197 10.32 4.75 -10.61
C CYS A 197 11.04 4.45 -11.93
N LYS A 198 12.27 4.95 -12.11
CA LYS A 198 13.08 4.69 -13.31
C LYS A 198 13.49 3.22 -13.41
N CYS A 199 13.90 2.61 -12.30
CA CYS A 199 14.21 1.18 -12.30
C CYS A 199 12.96 0.36 -12.62
N TYR A 200 11.79 0.76 -12.10
CA TYR A 200 10.54 0.10 -12.43
C TYR A 200 10.19 0.20 -13.91
N GLU A 201 10.32 1.38 -14.52
CA GLU A 201 10.16 1.56 -15.97
C GLU A 201 11.09 0.64 -16.77
N GLN A 202 12.37 0.58 -16.39
CA GLN A 202 13.34 -0.32 -17.03
C GLN A 202 12.98 -1.80 -16.86
N TRP A 203 12.48 -2.19 -15.68
CA TRP A 203 12.02 -3.54 -15.40
C TRP A 203 10.83 -3.91 -16.30
N VAL A 204 9.81 -3.05 -16.41
CA VAL A 204 8.63 -3.30 -17.26
C VAL A 204 9.04 -3.43 -18.74
N GLU A 205 9.91 -2.54 -19.24
CA GLU A 205 10.39 -2.62 -20.62
C GLU A 205 11.19 -3.89 -20.88
N LEU A 206 11.95 -4.39 -19.89
CA LEU A 206 12.61 -5.69 -20.01
C LEU A 206 11.60 -6.84 -20.04
N LYS A 207 10.56 -6.83 -19.19
CA LYS A 207 9.50 -7.84 -19.21
C LYS A 207 8.72 -7.89 -20.51
N LYS A 208 8.53 -6.74 -21.18
CA LYS A 208 7.97 -6.71 -22.54
C LYS A 208 8.86 -7.45 -23.55
N LYS A 209 10.18 -7.26 -23.50
CA LYS A 209 11.13 -7.97 -24.38
C LYS A 209 11.19 -9.47 -24.08
N GLU A 210 11.13 -9.85 -22.82
CA GLU A 210 11.01 -11.26 -22.40
C GLU A 210 9.73 -11.87 -22.99
N TRP A 211 8.60 -11.17 -22.84
CA TRP A 211 7.30 -11.61 -23.35
C TRP A 211 7.27 -11.78 -24.87
N GLU A 212 7.88 -10.86 -25.63
CA GLU A 212 8.01 -10.98 -27.09
C GLU A 212 8.73 -12.29 -27.49
N LYS A 213 9.79 -12.66 -26.78
CA LYS A 213 10.53 -13.90 -27.04
C LYS A 213 9.74 -15.15 -26.66
N ILE A 214 8.93 -15.07 -25.61
CA ILE A 214 8.01 -16.15 -25.22
C ILE A 214 6.93 -16.35 -26.29
N LYS A 215 6.33 -15.26 -26.79
CA LYS A 215 5.38 -15.30 -27.91
C LYS A 215 6.03 -15.88 -29.16
N GLU A 216 7.23 -15.40 -29.53
CA GLU A 216 7.99 -15.91 -30.68
C GLU A 216 8.23 -17.43 -30.58
N HIS A 217 8.53 -17.94 -29.39
CA HIS A 217 8.68 -19.38 -29.19
C HIS A 217 7.35 -20.12 -29.28
N TYR A 218 6.28 -19.59 -28.67
CA TYR A 218 4.96 -20.20 -28.69
C TYR A 218 4.43 -20.38 -30.11
N GLU A 219 4.62 -19.38 -30.99
CA GLU A 219 4.17 -19.44 -32.40
C GLU A 219 4.93 -20.49 -33.23
N LYS A 220 5.98 -21.13 -32.69
CA LYS A 220 6.64 -22.27 -33.35
C LYS A 220 5.84 -23.57 -33.23
N GLN A 221 4.84 -23.64 -32.35
CA GLN A 221 4.05 -24.83 -32.11
C GLN A 221 3.12 -25.14 -33.30
N ASP A 222 2.97 -26.43 -33.64
CA ASP A 222 2.07 -26.88 -34.70
C ASP A 222 0.63 -26.99 -34.17
N GLY A 223 -0.36 -26.79 -35.05
CA GLY A 223 -1.78 -26.96 -34.69
C GLY A 223 -2.37 -25.82 -33.85
N LEU A 224 -1.71 -24.66 -33.83
CA LEU A 224 -2.25 -23.46 -33.20
C LEU A 224 -3.56 -23.01 -33.89
N PRO A 225 -4.56 -22.53 -33.12
CA PRO A 225 -5.72 -21.88 -33.72
C PRO A 225 -5.25 -20.71 -34.59
N SER A 226 -5.95 -20.45 -35.71
CA SER A 226 -5.72 -19.25 -36.52
C SER A 226 -5.73 -18.03 -35.61
N GLY A 227 -4.61 -17.29 -35.49
CA GLY A 227 -4.44 -16.17 -34.55
C GLY A 227 -3.54 -16.43 -33.32
N GLY A 228 -2.87 -17.58 -33.23
CA GLY A 228 -1.73 -17.80 -32.34
C GLY A 228 -2.06 -17.79 -30.83
N ILE A 229 -1.12 -17.31 -30.02
CA ILE A 229 -1.26 -17.23 -28.55
C ILE A 229 -2.50 -16.44 -28.12
N THR A 230 -2.88 -15.42 -28.89
CA THR A 230 -4.03 -14.59 -28.56
C THR A 230 -5.34 -15.34 -28.70
N ASN A 231 -5.49 -16.21 -29.70
CA ASN A 231 -6.73 -16.98 -29.80
C ASN A 231 -6.73 -18.24 -28.91
N ALA A 232 -5.55 -18.67 -28.43
CA ALA A 232 -5.44 -19.76 -27.46
C ALA A 232 -5.75 -19.32 -26.02
N TYR A 233 -5.33 -18.12 -25.60
CA TYR A 233 -5.44 -17.65 -24.22
C TYR A 233 -6.07 -16.26 -24.04
N GLY A 234 -6.30 -15.52 -25.13
CA GLY A 234 -7.00 -14.24 -25.12
C GLY A 234 -8.50 -14.45 -25.31
N ASP A 235 -9.20 -14.81 -24.24
CA ASP A 235 -10.65 -14.69 -24.21
C ASP A 235 -11.00 -13.19 -24.32
N PRO A 236 -11.65 -12.73 -25.41
CA PRO A 236 -11.95 -11.32 -25.58
C PRO A 236 -12.81 -10.75 -24.44
N SER A 237 -13.65 -11.58 -23.81
CA SER A 237 -14.49 -11.16 -22.69
C SER A 237 -13.68 -10.94 -21.41
N GLU A 238 -12.70 -11.79 -21.12
CA GLU A 238 -11.81 -11.63 -19.96
C GLU A 238 -10.76 -10.54 -20.19
N THR A 239 -10.21 -10.41 -21.40
CA THR A 239 -9.33 -9.29 -21.76
C THR A 239 -10.09 -7.96 -21.64
N GLU A 240 -11.32 -7.87 -22.14
CA GLU A 240 -12.17 -6.68 -22.01
C GLU A 240 -12.55 -6.40 -20.54
N ARG A 241 -12.79 -7.45 -19.75
CA ARG A 241 -13.09 -7.32 -18.31
C ARG A 241 -11.89 -6.81 -17.54
N ILE A 242 -10.69 -7.35 -17.80
CA ILE A 242 -9.44 -6.90 -17.19
C ILE A 242 -9.13 -5.48 -17.64
N LYS A 243 -9.26 -5.18 -18.94
CA LYS A 243 -9.15 -3.83 -19.48
C LYS A 243 -10.08 -2.86 -18.77
N LYS A 244 -11.36 -3.20 -18.58
CA LYS A 244 -12.31 -2.40 -17.78
C LYS A 244 -11.93 -2.26 -16.29
N MET A 245 -11.30 -3.28 -15.70
CA MET A 245 -10.78 -3.21 -14.33
C MET A 245 -9.56 -2.27 -14.24
N LEU A 246 -8.71 -2.26 -15.25
CA LEU A 246 -7.51 -1.43 -15.36
C LEU A 246 -7.84 0.03 -15.76
N GLU A 247 -8.83 0.24 -16.65
CA GLU A 247 -9.25 1.54 -17.22
C GLU A 247 -10.10 2.41 -16.29
N LYS A 248 -10.39 1.99 -15.04
CA LYS A 248 -11.04 2.87 -14.03
C LYS A 248 -10.18 4.07 -13.60
N LYS A 249 -9.04 4.34 -14.26
CA LYS A 249 -8.19 5.52 -14.09
C LYS A 249 -7.82 6.15 -15.44
N ASN A 250 -8.69 7.04 -15.91
CA ASN A 250 -8.53 8.02 -17.00
C ASN A 250 -8.61 7.53 -18.45
N THR A 251 -9.11 8.46 -19.27
CA THR A 251 -9.84 8.36 -20.54
C THR A 251 -9.01 7.98 -21.78
N GLU A 252 -9.68 7.27 -22.69
CA GLU A 252 -9.55 7.22 -24.17
C GLU A 252 -8.15 7.18 -24.79
N GLU A 253 -7.73 5.99 -25.22
CA GLU A 253 -7.19 5.78 -26.58
C GLU A 253 -7.68 4.40 -27.10
N LYS A 254 -8.58 4.43 -28.10
CA LYS A 254 -8.86 3.27 -28.94
C LYS A 254 -7.79 3.23 -30.02
N ASP A 255 -6.85 2.30 -29.89
CA ASP A 255 -6.00 1.92 -31.00
C ASP A 255 -6.75 0.86 -31.82
N ASP A 256 -7.13 1.24 -33.04
CA ASP A 256 -7.83 0.41 -34.02
C ASP A 256 -6.80 -0.24 -34.94
N ASP A 257 -6.01 -1.16 -34.40
CA ASP A 257 -5.24 -2.09 -35.22
C ASP A 257 -5.81 -3.51 -35.07
N THR A 258 -6.65 -3.86 -36.03
CA THR A 258 -7.36 -5.14 -36.11
C THR A 258 -6.47 -6.31 -36.55
N THR A 259 -5.15 -6.11 -36.67
CA THR A 259 -4.23 -7.17 -37.15
C THR A 259 -3.48 -7.93 -36.05
N HIS A 260 -3.46 -7.44 -34.80
CA HIS A 260 -2.94 -8.20 -33.65
C HIS A 260 -3.79 -7.97 -32.40
N ARG A 261 -4.67 -8.92 -32.07
CA ARG A 261 -5.39 -8.90 -30.78
C ARG A 261 -4.38 -8.96 -29.63
N SER A 262 -4.58 -8.13 -28.60
CA SER A 262 -3.78 -8.13 -27.37
C SER A 262 -4.16 -9.30 -26.45
N THR A 263 -3.16 -9.86 -25.78
CA THR A 263 -3.36 -10.83 -24.68
C THR A 263 -3.53 -10.10 -23.34
N ILE A 264 -4.00 -10.83 -22.32
CA ILE A 264 -4.09 -10.31 -20.94
C ILE A 264 -2.72 -9.84 -20.41
N ILE A 265 -1.63 -10.53 -20.79
CA ILE A 265 -0.27 -10.13 -20.40
C ILE A 265 0.16 -8.86 -21.14
N ASP A 266 -0.24 -8.69 -22.40
CA ASP A 266 0.03 -7.44 -23.13
C ASP A 266 -0.67 -6.25 -22.44
N GLU A 267 -1.94 -6.41 -22.06
CA GLU A 267 -2.70 -5.37 -21.34
C GLU A 267 -2.11 -5.08 -19.95
N LEU A 268 -1.71 -6.12 -19.21
CA LEU A 268 -1.05 -5.97 -17.90
C LEU A 268 0.26 -5.18 -18.03
N LEU A 269 1.16 -5.59 -18.93
CA LEU A 269 2.46 -4.92 -19.11
C LEU A 269 2.30 -3.51 -19.66
N LYS A 270 1.28 -3.26 -20.49
CA LYS A 270 0.92 -1.90 -20.93
C LYS A 270 0.52 -1.03 -19.74
N HIS A 271 -0.38 -1.51 -18.88
CA HIS A 271 -0.78 -0.79 -17.67
C HIS A 271 0.41 -0.52 -16.73
N GLU A 272 1.25 -1.53 -16.47
CA GLU A 272 2.42 -1.34 -15.60
C GLU A 272 3.41 -0.31 -16.18
N LEU A 273 3.57 -0.27 -17.51
CA LEU A 273 4.44 0.71 -18.17
C LEU A 273 3.88 2.12 -18.07
N GLU A 274 2.57 2.28 -18.23
CA GLU A 274 1.92 3.58 -18.03
C GLU A 274 2.08 4.09 -16.59
N ASP A 275 1.89 3.21 -15.61
CA ASP A 275 2.10 3.55 -14.20
C ASP A 275 3.57 3.90 -13.91
N ALA A 276 4.52 3.16 -14.49
CA ALA A 276 5.94 3.48 -14.39
C ALA A 276 6.28 4.84 -14.99
N LYS A 277 5.78 5.15 -16.19
CA LYS A 277 5.97 6.46 -16.84
C LYS A 277 5.35 7.58 -16.02
N LYS A 278 4.12 7.40 -15.50
CA LYS A 278 3.47 8.34 -14.58
C LYS A 278 4.30 8.54 -13.32
N CYS A 279 4.86 7.47 -12.75
CA CYS A 279 5.75 7.51 -11.59
C CYS A 279 6.97 8.40 -11.87
N VAL A 280 7.68 8.18 -12.98
CA VAL A 280 8.86 8.96 -13.37
C VAL A 280 8.50 10.44 -13.60
N LEU A 281 7.41 10.71 -14.32
CA LEU A 281 6.94 12.08 -14.59
C LEU A 281 6.57 12.84 -13.31
N ASN A 282 5.96 12.15 -12.35
CA ASN A 282 5.54 12.74 -11.08
C ASN A 282 6.68 12.92 -10.08
N ASN A 283 7.81 12.22 -10.27
CA ASN A 283 8.96 12.23 -9.38
C ASN A 283 10.24 12.64 -10.13
N PRO A 284 10.41 13.93 -10.50
CA PRO A 284 11.52 14.37 -11.37
C PRO A 284 12.88 14.53 -10.66
N LYS A 285 12.93 14.47 -9.32
CA LYS A 285 14.15 14.65 -8.50
C LYS A 285 14.26 13.55 -7.45
N ASP A 286 15.49 13.09 -7.20
CA ASP A 286 15.82 12.12 -6.14
C ASP A 286 16.23 12.79 -4.84
N ASP A 287 16.94 13.93 -4.90
CA ASP A 287 17.36 14.68 -3.73
C ASP A 287 16.38 15.83 -3.51
N CYS A 288 15.62 15.71 -2.44
CA CYS A 288 14.63 16.67 -2.04
C CYS A 288 15.28 17.67 -1.09
N PRO A 289 15.13 18.99 -1.29
CA PRO A 289 15.58 19.96 -0.30
C PRO A 289 14.95 19.59 1.04
N GLU A 290 15.75 19.53 2.11
CA GLU A 290 15.23 19.39 3.47
C GLU A 290 14.36 20.61 3.77
N GLU A 291 13.05 20.47 3.56
CA GLU A 291 12.07 21.34 4.19
C GLU A 291 11.76 20.74 5.56
N ASP A 292 11.92 21.56 6.60
CA ASP A 292 11.79 21.22 8.02
C ASP A 292 10.71 20.16 8.28
N SER A 293 11.17 19.01 8.77
CA SER A 293 10.35 17.87 9.14
C SER A 293 9.49 18.20 10.35
N ASP A 294 8.25 18.63 10.11
CA ASP A 294 7.16 18.59 11.08
C ASP A 294 5.87 18.10 10.40
N SER A 295 6.00 17.05 9.58
CA SER A 295 4.88 16.19 9.22
C SER A 295 5.04 14.85 9.92
N ASP A 296 4.62 14.80 11.19
CA ASP A 296 4.19 13.57 11.85
C ASP A 296 2.90 13.06 11.17
N ASP A 297 2.99 12.73 9.89
CA ASP A 297 2.00 11.90 9.21
C ASP A 297 2.38 10.44 9.50
N GLU A 298 2.20 10.02 10.76
CA GLU A 298 1.97 8.61 11.08
C GLU A 298 0.71 8.18 10.32
N VAL A 299 0.88 7.58 9.14
CA VAL A 299 -0.19 6.86 8.47
C VAL A 299 0.01 5.40 8.80
N GLU A 300 -0.86 4.92 9.69
CA GLU A 300 -1.05 3.52 10.06
C GLU A 300 -1.10 2.63 8.82
N GLU A 301 -0.54 1.43 8.98
CA GLU A 301 -0.53 0.35 8.01
C GLU A 301 -1.95 0.04 7.49
N GLU A 302 -2.05 -0.63 6.33
CA GLU A 302 -3.33 -1.10 5.82
C GLU A 302 -3.93 -2.15 6.77
N ASP A 303 -4.63 -1.71 7.82
CA ASP A 303 -5.48 -2.59 8.61
C ASP A 303 -6.52 -3.22 7.67
N GLU A 304 -6.55 -4.55 7.62
CA GLU A 304 -7.67 -5.29 7.02
C GLU A 304 -8.98 -4.73 7.58
N LEU A 305 -9.88 -4.31 6.68
CA LEU A 305 -11.16 -3.76 7.10
C LEU A 305 -11.91 -4.82 7.93
N PRO A 306 -12.23 -4.54 9.21
CA PRO A 306 -12.93 -5.51 10.03
C PRO A 306 -14.27 -5.82 9.39
N SER A 307 -14.48 -7.11 9.12
CA SER A 307 -15.75 -7.64 8.66
C SER A 307 -16.54 -8.11 9.87
N ALA A 308 -17.79 -7.67 9.99
CA ALA A 308 -18.66 -8.03 11.10
C ALA A 308 -20.00 -8.54 10.58
N PRO A 309 -20.61 -9.54 11.23
CA PRO A 309 -21.98 -9.93 10.93
C PRO A 309 -22.91 -8.75 11.24
N ASN A 310 -23.80 -8.43 10.30
CA ASN A 310 -24.83 -7.40 10.51
C ASN A 310 -26.22 -8.04 10.50
N PRO A 311 -26.87 -8.23 11.67
CA PRO A 311 -28.19 -8.86 11.77
C PRO A 311 -29.32 -8.02 11.16
N CYS A 312 -29.06 -6.75 10.81
CA CYS A 312 -30.02 -5.83 10.22
C CYS A 312 -29.77 -5.57 8.72
N SER A 313 -29.00 -6.43 8.04
CA SER A 313 -28.66 -6.28 6.62
C SER A 313 -29.82 -6.58 5.66
N GLY A 314 -30.91 -7.19 6.16
CA GLY A 314 -32.09 -7.52 5.35
C GLY A 314 -31.95 -8.80 4.52
N ASP A 315 -30.94 -9.63 4.78
CA ASP A 315 -30.71 -10.88 4.05
C ASP A 315 -31.73 -11.97 4.48
N PRO A 316 -32.64 -12.43 3.59
CA PRO A 316 -33.71 -13.34 3.96
C PRO A 316 -33.23 -14.75 4.35
N SER A 317 -31.96 -15.06 4.07
CA SER A 317 -31.43 -16.43 4.10
C SER A 317 -30.92 -16.88 5.47
N GLY A 318 -30.87 -16.01 6.49
CA GLY A 318 -30.34 -16.37 7.82
C GLY A 318 -28.87 -16.79 7.83
N SER A 319 -28.18 -16.71 6.69
CA SER A 319 -26.75 -16.89 6.59
C SER A 319 -26.06 -15.62 7.08
N SER A 320 -25.12 -15.76 8.00
CA SER A 320 -24.31 -14.67 8.56
C SER A 320 -23.53 -13.97 7.44
N THR A 321 -24.14 -13.01 6.75
CA THR A 321 -23.42 -12.16 5.81
C THR A 321 -22.57 -11.19 6.61
N THR A 322 -21.27 -11.49 6.66
CA THR A 322 -20.26 -10.58 7.16
C THR A 322 -20.13 -9.42 6.18
N HIS A 323 -20.37 -8.20 6.66
CA HIS A 323 -20.25 -6.99 5.87
C HIS A 323 -19.00 -6.22 6.27
N ARG A 324 -18.31 -5.61 5.30
CA ARG A 324 -17.16 -4.75 5.57
C ARG A 324 -17.62 -3.43 6.18
N SER A 325 -16.90 -2.95 7.20
CA SER A 325 -17.12 -1.63 7.77
C SER A 325 -16.62 -0.53 6.81
N MET A 326 -17.53 0.06 6.03
CA MET A 326 -17.17 1.01 4.96
C MET A 326 -17.13 2.48 5.40
N VAL A 327 -17.68 2.84 6.56
CA VAL A 327 -17.83 4.25 6.97
C VAL A 327 -16.48 4.97 7.05
N LYS A 328 -15.44 4.31 7.58
CA LYS A 328 -14.07 4.86 7.63
C LYS A 328 -13.46 4.99 6.24
N THR A 329 -13.75 4.07 5.33
CA THR A 329 -13.35 4.14 3.93
C THR A 329 -13.99 5.34 3.22
N VAL A 330 -15.30 5.53 3.40
CA VAL A 330 -16.01 6.69 2.85
C VAL A 330 -15.49 8.00 3.44
N ALA A 331 -15.27 8.07 4.76
CA ALA A 331 -14.67 9.23 5.41
C ALA A 331 -13.26 9.54 4.88
N ARG A 332 -12.44 8.50 4.64
CA ARG A 332 -11.11 8.63 4.02
C ARG A 332 -11.21 9.19 2.61
N GLU A 333 -12.18 8.73 1.81
CA GLU A 333 -12.42 9.29 0.48
C GLU A 333 -12.89 10.75 0.53
N MET A 334 -13.77 11.09 1.47
CA MET A 334 -14.22 12.47 1.69
C MET A 334 -13.05 13.37 2.11
N HIS A 335 -12.21 12.90 3.04
CA HIS A 335 -10.97 13.58 3.45
C HIS A 335 -10.04 13.82 2.25
N ARG A 336 -9.84 12.78 1.42
CA ARG A 336 -9.04 12.87 0.19
C ARG A 336 -9.60 13.90 -0.78
N LYS A 337 -10.93 13.88 -1.02
CA LYS A 337 -11.62 14.85 -1.89
C LYS A 337 -11.48 16.27 -1.36
N ALA A 338 -11.71 16.49 -0.06
CA ALA A 338 -11.54 17.79 0.58
C ALA A 338 -10.10 18.32 0.44
N HIS A 339 -9.09 17.47 0.65
CA HIS A 339 -7.70 17.83 0.42
C HIS A 339 -7.39 18.17 -1.05
N GLN A 340 -7.97 17.44 -2.00
CA GLN A 340 -7.80 17.72 -3.43
C GLN A 340 -8.48 19.02 -3.84
N GLU A 341 -9.70 19.27 -3.37
CA GLU A 341 -10.44 20.49 -3.61
C GLU A 341 -9.72 21.72 -3.04
N ALA A 342 -9.20 21.62 -1.81
CA ALA A 342 -8.38 22.65 -1.18
C ALA A 342 -7.11 22.94 -1.99
N LYS A 343 -6.49 21.91 -2.60
CA LYS A 343 -5.34 22.07 -3.50
C LYS A 343 -5.74 22.69 -4.86
N GLY A 344 -6.90 22.34 -5.39
CA GLY A 344 -7.36 22.74 -6.73
C GLY A 344 -7.88 24.18 -6.83
N ARG A 345 -8.60 24.69 -5.82
CA ARG A 345 -9.28 25.99 -5.88
C ARG A 345 -8.37 27.22 -5.68
N ILE A 346 -7.18 27.07 -5.09
CA ILE A 346 -6.34 28.19 -4.62
C ILE A 346 -4.97 28.21 -5.32
N GLY A 347 -4.90 27.89 -6.62
CA GLY A 347 -3.63 27.80 -7.35
C GLY A 347 -2.59 26.88 -6.70
N GLY A 348 -3.03 25.96 -5.83
CA GLY A 348 -2.19 25.08 -5.04
C GLY A 348 -1.51 25.69 -3.80
N HIS A 349 -2.05 26.75 -3.20
CA HIS A 349 -1.52 27.39 -1.98
C HIS A 349 -2.46 27.30 -0.77
N ILE A 350 -2.61 26.11 -0.16
CA ILE A 350 -3.28 25.95 1.15
C ILE A 350 -2.64 26.82 2.24
N SER A 351 -1.37 27.21 2.05
CA SER A 351 -0.60 28.12 2.90
C SER A 351 -1.17 29.54 3.02
N LYS A 352 -2.16 29.91 2.21
CA LYS A 352 -2.90 31.19 2.36
C LYS A 352 -3.98 31.12 3.44
N LEU A 353 -4.61 29.97 3.63
CA LEU A 353 -5.62 29.74 4.67
C LEU A 353 -5.04 29.13 5.94
N LYS A 354 -3.89 28.45 5.84
CA LYS A 354 -3.20 27.87 7.01
C LYS A 354 -2.70 28.98 7.93
N GLY A 355 -3.32 29.08 9.11
CA GLY A 355 -2.86 29.93 10.20
C GLY A 355 -1.60 29.36 10.88
N ASP A 356 -0.92 30.19 11.66
CA ASP A 356 0.27 29.86 12.43
C ASP A 356 0.13 30.60 13.75
N ILE A 357 -0.17 29.86 14.83
CA ILE A 357 -0.47 30.45 16.13
C ILE A 357 0.72 31.25 16.68
N SER A 358 1.96 30.88 16.34
CA SER A 358 3.16 31.60 16.81
C SER A 358 3.21 33.06 16.33
N LYS A 359 2.52 33.34 15.21
CA LYS A 359 2.39 34.68 14.61
C LYS A 359 1.10 35.39 15.05
N GLY A 360 0.22 34.72 15.78
CA GLY A 360 -1.02 35.27 16.29
C GLY A 360 -0.80 36.35 17.35
N LYS A 361 -1.72 37.32 17.39
CA LYS A 361 -1.80 38.33 18.45
C LYS A 361 -3.15 38.22 19.14
N PHE A 362 -3.18 38.61 20.40
CA PHE A 362 -4.39 38.52 21.24
C PHE A 362 -4.67 39.86 21.93
N ARG A 363 -5.94 40.15 22.20
CA ARG A 363 -6.43 41.46 22.63
C ARG A 363 -5.81 41.98 23.93
N ASN A 364 -5.40 41.09 24.83
CA ASN A 364 -4.72 41.42 26.08
C ASN A 364 -3.20 41.70 25.91
N GLY A 365 -2.69 41.76 24.68
CA GLY A 365 -1.28 42.01 24.39
C GLY A 365 -0.40 40.76 24.43
N VAL A 366 -0.96 39.58 24.71
CA VAL A 366 -0.24 38.30 24.58
C VAL A 366 0.05 38.04 23.11
N LYS A 367 1.25 37.51 22.84
CA LYS A 367 1.70 37.12 21.50
C LYS A 367 1.85 35.62 21.46
N GLY A 368 1.41 35.01 20.36
CA GLY A 368 1.56 33.58 20.15
C GLY A 368 3.00 33.08 20.21
N SER A 369 3.97 33.94 19.86
CA SER A 369 5.40 33.63 19.95
C SER A 369 5.90 33.38 21.36
N LYS A 370 5.13 33.74 22.39
CA LYS A 370 5.44 33.41 23.80
C LYS A 370 4.97 32.00 24.20
N LEU A 371 4.19 31.33 23.36
CA LEU A 371 3.67 30.00 23.64
C LEU A 371 4.77 28.96 23.38
N LYS A 372 5.19 28.23 24.42
CA LYS A 372 6.21 27.18 24.28
C LYS A 372 5.67 25.95 23.57
N THR A 373 4.45 25.54 23.94
CA THR A 373 3.74 24.42 23.35
C THR A 373 2.27 24.75 23.21
N VAL A 374 1.60 24.26 22.15
CA VAL A 374 0.16 24.50 21.94
C VAL A 374 -0.69 23.97 23.10
N CYS A 375 -0.22 22.94 23.80
CA CYS A 375 -0.91 22.35 24.96
C CYS A 375 -0.97 23.28 26.18
N GLU A 376 -0.04 24.24 26.29
CA GLU A 376 0.03 25.23 27.37
C GLU A 376 -0.87 26.45 27.14
N ILE A 377 -1.68 26.45 26.07
CA ILE A 377 -2.56 27.57 25.76
C ILE A 377 -3.53 27.85 26.92
N THR A 378 -3.55 29.08 27.39
CA THR A 378 -4.45 29.57 28.45
C THR A 378 -5.55 30.43 27.86
N LYS A 379 -6.55 30.78 28.67
CA LYS A 379 -7.64 31.70 28.29
C LYS A 379 -7.13 33.07 27.82
N ASP A 380 -5.88 33.43 28.10
CA ASP A 380 -5.28 34.69 27.69
C ASP A 380 -4.94 34.74 26.19
N TYR A 381 -4.84 33.58 25.52
CA TYR A 381 -4.60 33.49 24.08
C TYR A 381 -5.92 33.54 23.32
N SER A 382 -6.69 34.62 23.50
CA SER A 382 -8.03 34.78 22.92
C SER A 382 -8.33 36.23 22.54
N ASN A 383 -9.12 36.41 21.49
CA ASN A 383 -9.67 37.70 21.06
C ASN A 383 -11.17 37.85 21.39
N ARG A 384 -11.68 37.09 22.37
CA ARG A 384 -13.06 37.20 22.83
C ARG A 384 -13.34 38.49 23.61
N ASN A 385 -14.61 38.84 23.72
CA ASN A 385 -15.12 39.78 24.71
C ASN A 385 -15.07 39.14 26.10
N THR A 386 -14.22 39.65 26.97
CA THR A 386 -14.05 39.13 28.33
C THR A 386 -15.19 39.49 29.29
N ARG A 387 -16.11 40.38 28.90
CA ARG A 387 -17.32 40.66 29.68
C ARG A 387 -18.43 39.63 29.43
N GLU A 388 -18.45 39.05 28.24
CA GLU A 388 -19.47 38.09 27.81
C GLU A 388 -19.00 36.63 27.94
N SER A 389 -17.69 36.41 28.04
CA SER A 389 -17.11 35.07 28.10
C SER A 389 -15.87 35.00 29.00
N ASP A 390 -15.95 34.16 30.04
CA ASP A 390 -14.81 33.80 30.90
C ASP A 390 -13.92 32.70 30.31
N GLY A 391 -14.15 32.30 29.06
CA GLY A 391 -13.37 31.29 28.33
C GLY A 391 -14.24 30.30 27.56
N PRO A 392 -13.64 29.30 26.89
CA PRO A 392 -14.36 28.46 25.93
C PRO A 392 -15.58 27.71 26.48
N CYS A 393 -15.51 27.24 27.72
CA CYS A 393 -16.61 26.50 28.36
C CYS A 393 -17.57 27.38 29.18
N TYR A 394 -17.47 28.71 29.09
CA TYR A 394 -18.36 29.61 29.84
C TYR A 394 -19.82 29.41 29.41
N GLY A 395 -20.72 29.30 30.41
CA GLY A 395 -22.15 29.02 30.19
C GLY A 395 -22.48 27.65 29.60
N LYS A 396 -21.53 26.69 29.59
CA LYS A 396 -21.75 25.32 29.10
C LYS A 396 -22.03 24.36 30.27
N ASN A 397 -23.06 23.52 30.13
CA ASN A 397 -23.44 22.56 31.16
C ASN A 397 -22.39 21.43 31.25
N LYS A 398 -22.04 21.03 32.48
CA LYS A 398 -21.11 19.94 32.78
C LYS A 398 -21.77 18.56 32.74
N GLU A 399 -23.09 18.50 32.89
CA GLU A 399 -23.91 17.28 32.91
C GLU A 399 -24.23 16.75 31.51
N ARG A 400 -23.23 16.68 30.63
CA ARG A 400 -23.39 16.33 29.21
C ARG A 400 -23.22 14.84 28.90
N PHE A 401 -22.81 14.05 29.90
CA PHE A 401 -22.61 12.60 29.82
C PHE A 401 -23.53 11.80 30.75
N GLU A 402 -24.58 12.41 31.27
CA GLU A 402 -25.59 11.72 32.07
C GLU A 402 -26.36 10.71 31.22
N ILE A 403 -26.35 9.45 31.65
CA ILE A 403 -27.09 8.38 30.99
C ILE A 403 -28.59 8.65 31.13
N GLY A 404 -29.34 8.52 30.04
CA GLY A 404 -30.79 8.72 30.01
C GLY A 404 -31.24 10.14 29.72
N LYS A 405 -30.31 11.11 29.60
CA LYS A 405 -30.63 12.48 29.19
C LYS A 405 -31.05 12.53 27.72
N GLU A 406 -32.23 13.09 27.46
CA GLU A 406 -32.76 13.16 26.10
C GLU A 406 -31.98 14.15 25.22
N TRP A 407 -31.88 13.81 23.93
CA TRP A 407 -31.28 14.71 22.94
C TRP A 407 -32.32 15.74 22.50
N SER A 408 -31.95 17.01 22.53
CA SER A 408 -32.84 18.08 22.11
C SER A 408 -33.06 18.01 20.59
N TYR A 409 -34.24 18.43 20.13
CA TYR A 409 -34.62 18.44 18.71
C TYR A 409 -35.26 19.77 18.29
N TRP A 410 -35.02 20.81 19.10
CA TRP A 410 -35.58 22.16 18.98
C TRP A 410 -34.47 23.18 18.75
N ASP A 411 -34.75 24.28 18.05
CA ASP A 411 -33.88 25.45 18.02
C ASP A 411 -34.14 26.40 19.21
N GLU A 412 -33.32 27.45 19.34
CA GLU A 412 -33.43 28.48 20.41
C GLU A 412 -34.80 29.19 20.45
N THR A 413 -35.67 28.98 19.46
CA THR A 413 -37.02 29.52 19.36
C THR A 413 -38.12 28.46 19.47
N ASN A 414 -37.78 27.24 19.92
CA ASN A 414 -38.68 26.08 20.00
C ASN A 414 -39.28 25.67 18.64
N LYS A 415 -38.57 25.89 17.52
CA LYS A 415 -39.02 25.49 16.18
C LYS A 415 -38.24 24.30 15.63
N LYS A 416 -38.94 23.37 14.95
CA LYS A 416 -38.34 22.24 14.24
C LYS A 416 -37.80 22.71 12.88
N LYS A 417 -36.54 23.16 12.82
CA LYS A 417 -35.88 23.45 11.53
C LYS A 417 -35.53 22.18 10.75
N HIS A 418 -35.17 21.10 11.45
CA HIS A 418 -34.80 19.82 10.84
C HIS A 418 -35.49 18.67 11.62
N PRO A 419 -36.69 18.24 11.22
CA PRO A 419 -37.53 17.34 12.02
C PRO A 419 -36.95 15.92 12.24
N GLN A 420 -35.82 15.60 11.58
CA GLN A 420 -35.13 14.31 11.69
C GLN A 420 -33.74 14.44 12.35
N ALA A 421 -33.33 15.63 12.80
CA ALA A 421 -32.04 15.84 13.43
C ALA A 421 -32.19 15.94 14.96
N TYR A 422 -31.39 15.15 15.67
CA TYR A 422 -31.31 15.17 17.13
C TYR A 422 -29.96 15.77 17.55
N MET A 423 -29.97 16.70 18.49
CA MET A 423 -28.80 17.41 19.00
C MET A 423 -28.23 16.68 20.23
N PRO A 424 -27.01 16.10 20.13
CA PRO A 424 -26.39 15.47 21.28
C PRO A 424 -26.03 16.51 22.35
N GLN A 425 -26.24 16.17 23.63
CA GLN A 425 -25.84 16.99 24.78
C GLN A 425 -24.36 17.43 24.71
N ARG A 426 -23.47 16.56 24.22
CA ARG A 426 -22.05 16.87 23.97
C ARG A 426 -21.87 18.04 22.98
N ARG A 427 -22.70 18.12 21.94
CA ARG A 427 -22.62 19.18 20.92
C ARG A 427 -23.35 20.45 21.37
N GLU A 428 -24.44 20.32 22.10
CA GLU A 428 -25.20 21.43 22.69
C GLU A 428 -24.35 22.23 23.69
N HIS A 429 -23.62 21.52 24.55
CA HIS A 429 -22.75 22.11 25.57
C HIS A 429 -21.26 22.07 25.20
N MET A 430 -20.95 22.23 23.91
CA MET A 430 -19.57 22.27 23.42
C MET A 430 -18.86 23.58 23.82
N CYS A 431 -17.59 23.48 24.21
CA CYS A 431 -16.78 24.61 24.68
C CYS A 431 -16.32 25.53 23.53
N THR A 432 -17.22 26.37 23.04
CA THR A 432 -16.95 27.35 21.98
C THR A 432 -17.42 28.78 22.33
N SER A 433 -17.60 29.09 23.62
CA SER A 433 -18.07 30.42 24.06
C SER A 433 -17.15 31.55 23.62
N ASN A 434 -15.82 31.36 23.64
CA ASN A 434 -14.89 32.35 23.13
C ASN A 434 -15.09 32.65 21.63
N LEU A 435 -15.45 31.64 20.83
CA LEU A 435 -15.76 31.81 19.40
C LEU A 435 -17.08 32.57 19.19
N GLN A 436 -18.06 32.32 20.05
CA GLN A 436 -19.36 33.01 20.02
C GLN A 436 -19.22 34.51 20.29
N TYR A 437 -18.29 34.89 21.16
CA TYR A 437 -18.07 36.27 21.58
C TYR A 437 -16.74 36.84 21.05
N LEU A 438 -16.31 36.45 19.85
CA LEU A 438 -15.13 37.05 19.22
C LEU A 438 -15.35 38.53 18.91
N GLU A 439 -14.35 39.35 19.18
CA GLU A 439 -14.40 40.78 18.92
C GLU A 439 -13.78 41.08 17.56
N THR A 440 -14.57 40.89 16.51
CA THR A 440 -14.09 41.01 15.12
C THR A 440 -13.88 42.45 14.67
N ASN A 441 -14.43 43.44 15.37
CA ASN A 441 -14.32 44.86 15.02
C ASN A 441 -13.17 45.58 15.75
N ASP A 442 -12.45 44.87 16.61
CA ASP A 442 -11.34 45.39 17.41
C ASP A 442 -10.12 44.46 17.36
N GLY A 443 -8.94 45.01 17.64
CA GLY A 443 -7.73 44.23 17.77
C GLY A 443 -7.30 43.47 16.49
N PRO A 444 -6.64 42.31 16.66
CA PRO A 444 -6.04 41.54 15.57
C PRO A 444 -7.01 40.97 14.53
N LEU A 445 -8.31 40.89 14.85
CA LEU A 445 -9.33 40.32 13.97
C LEU A 445 -10.02 41.35 13.06
N LYS A 446 -9.76 42.65 13.27
CA LYS A 446 -10.37 43.74 12.50
C LYS A 446 -10.00 43.76 11.01
N GLY A 447 -8.88 43.14 10.63
CA GLY A 447 -8.45 43.06 9.23
C GLY A 447 -7.91 44.35 8.61
N ASN A 448 -7.79 45.44 9.38
CA ASN A 448 -7.32 46.74 8.88
C ASN A 448 -5.81 46.98 9.10
N GLY A 449 -5.04 45.95 9.46
CA GLY A 449 -3.61 46.05 9.72
C GLY A 449 -2.75 45.72 8.50
N ASN A 450 -1.47 46.09 8.55
CA ASN A 450 -0.49 45.85 7.45
C ASN A 450 -0.14 44.36 7.21
N ASP A 451 -0.65 43.44 8.05
CA ASP A 451 -0.40 42.01 7.94
C ASP A 451 -1.72 41.29 7.60
N GLU A 452 -1.92 41.01 6.32
CA GLU A 452 -3.11 40.35 5.78
C GLU A 452 -3.34 38.95 6.37
N LYS A 453 -2.30 38.30 6.92
CA LYS A 453 -2.42 36.97 7.54
C LYS A 453 -2.65 37.00 9.03
N LEU A 454 -2.54 38.17 9.67
CA LEU A 454 -2.69 38.31 11.12
C LEU A 454 -4.06 37.82 11.61
N VAL A 455 -5.11 38.07 10.84
CA VAL A 455 -6.47 37.60 11.14
C VAL A 455 -6.49 36.07 11.19
N ASN A 456 -5.94 35.39 10.17
CA ASN A 456 -5.91 33.92 10.10
C ASN A 456 -5.08 33.32 11.25
N HIS A 457 -3.93 33.91 11.56
CA HIS A 457 -3.06 33.47 12.64
C HIS A 457 -3.71 33.61 14.01
N SER A 458 -4.37 34.74 14.26
CA SER A 458 -5.01 35.05 15.53
C SER A 458 -6.32 34.27 15.72
N PHE A 459 -7.12 34.12 14.66
CA PHE A 459 -8.33 33.30 14.65
C PHE A 459 -8.03 31.82 14.90
N LEU A 460 -6.96 31.28 14.30
CA LEU A 460 -6.50 29.92 14.60
C LEU A 460 -6.22 29.73 16.09
N GLY A 461 -5.66 30.74 16.77
CA GLY A 461 -5.43 30.71 18.21
C GLY A 461 -6.71 30.47 19.02
N ASP A 462 -7.79 31.20 18.71
CA ASP A 462 -9.09 31.02 19.36
C ASP A 462 -9.74 29.66 19.04
N VAL A 463 -9.55 29.14 17.83
CA VAL A 463 -10.01 27.80 17.44
C VAL A 463 -9.26 26.71 18.24
N LEU A 464 -7.93 26.81 18.32
CA LEU A 464 -7.09 25.90 19.09
C LEU A 464 -7.41 25.96 20.58
N LEU A 465 -7.67 27.15 21.12
CA LEU A 465 -8.09 27.34 22.51
C LEU A 465 -9.41 26.60 22.78
N SER A 466 -10.38 26.72 21.88
CA SER A 466 -11.68 26.03 21.99
C SER A 466 -11.51 24.52 21.95
N ALA A 467 -10.72 24.01 20.99
CA ALA A 467 -10.44 22.58 20.86
C ALA A 467 -9.74 22.02 22.11
N ASN A 468 -8.76 22.76 22.67
CA ASN A 468 -8.04 22.36 23.87
C ASN A 468 -8.96 22.25 25.10
N PHE A 469 -9.82 23.25 25.31
CA PHE A 469 -10.73 23.28 26.45
C PHE A 469 -11.89 22.30 26.30
N GLU A 470 -12.41 22.09 25.07
CA GLU A 470 -13.40 21.05 24.80
C GLU A 470 -12.83 19.67 25.13
N ALA A 471 -11.61 19.37 24.66
CA ALA A 471 -10.96 18.08 24.95
C ALA A 471 -10.71 17.89 26.46
N LYS A 472 -10.28 18.93 27.18
CA LYS A 472 -10.12 18.90 28.65
C LYS A 472 -11.46 18.63 29.34
N ASN A 473 -12.52 19.32 28.95
CA ASN A 473 -13.86 19.13 29.51
C ASN A 473 -14.46 17.75 29.16
N ILE A 474 -14.00 17.07 28.10
CA ILE A 474 -14.43 15.68 27.81
C ILE A 474 -13.75 14.71 28.77
N LYS A 475 -12.53 15.03 29.20
CA LYS A 475 -11.71 14.20 30.08
C LYS A 475 -12.12 14.33 31.55
N ASP A 476 -12.44 15.54 31.98
CA ASP A 476 -12.93 15.86 33.33
C ASP A 476 -14.35 15.33 33.54
#